data_AF-B8IIE4-F1
#
_entry.id   AF-B8IIE4-F1
#
_cell.length_a   1.000
_cell.length_b   1.000
_cell.length_c   1.000
_cell.angle_alpha   90.00
_cell.angle_beta   90.00
_cell.angle_gamma   90.00
#
_symmetry.space_group_name_H-M   'P 1'
#
loop_
_entity.id
_entity.type
_entity.pdbx_description
1 polymer ?
#
loop_
_entity_poly.entity_id
_entity_poly.type
_entity_poly.pdbx_seq_one_letter_code
_entity_poly.pdbx_strand_id
1 'polypeptide(L)'
;MSDTIVVEKGSMGRVAYARIGPNEDLVLGVEKMCLAEGFRNAFVRGALGSLVDACLGTLSGEYIEIKGPAVEIVSLAGEVRSTSDGSLRAALTGVVADTDGNVYGGPFVAGANPICMTFEVTLEEWLPST
;
A
#
# COMPACT_ATOMS: atom_id res chain seq x y z
N MET A 1 0.35 14.95 -21.08
CA MET A 1 -1.11 14.99 -20.88
C MET A 1 -1.32 15.78 -19.61
N SER A 2 -2.11 16.86 -19.62
CA SER A 2 -2.39 17.58 -18.37
C SER A 2 -3.21 16.66 -17.47
N ASP A 3 -2.61 16.21 -16.37
CA ASP A 3 -3.33 15.49 -15.33
C ASP A 3 -4.47 16.38 -14.86
N THR A 4 -5.69 15.91 -15.09
CA THR A 4 -6.88 16.62 -14.62
C THR A 4 -6.94 16.39 -13.12
N ILE A 5 -6.64 17.43 -12.33
CA ILE A 5 -6.81 17.39 -10.88
C ILE A 5 -8.32 17.36 -10.60
N VAL A 6 -8.80 16.25 -10.09
CA VAL A 6 -10.20 16.09 -9.66
C VAL A 6 -10.25 16.29 -8.15
N VAL A 7 -11.09 17.23 -7.70
CA VAL A 7 -11.40 17.40 -6.28
C VAL A 7 -12.66 16.62 -5.97
N GLU A 8 -12.54 15.58 -5.14
CA GLU A 8 -13.66 14.77 -4.68
C GLU A 8 -14.10 15.23 -3.28
N LYS A 9 -15.42 15.26 -3.04
CA LYS A 9 -16.02 15.47 -1.73
C LYS A 9 -16.55 14.14 -1.20
N GLY A 10 -16.62 14.01 0.11
CA GLY A 10 -17.06 12.78 0.76
C GLY A 10 -16.93 12.85 2.27
N SER A 11 -17.01 11.69 2.91
CA SER A 11 -16.85 11.55 4.35
C SER A 11 -16.03 10.31 4.69
N MET A 12 -15.37 10.34 5.84
CA MET A 12 -14.72 9.15 6.38
C MET A 12 -15.77 8.20 6.98
N GLY A 13 -15.61 6.92 6.70
CA GLY A 13 -16.50 5.85 7.15
C GLY A 13 -15.88 5.01 8.26
N ARG A 14 -15.97 3.69 8.09
CA ARG A 14 -15.45 2.70 9.05
C ARG A 14 -13.92 2.70 9.08
N VAL A 15 -13.35 2.24 10.20
CA VAL A 15 -11.91 1.98 10.33
C VAL A 15 -11.70 0.49 10.52
N ALA A 16 -10.74 -0.08 9.79
CA ALA A 16 -10.30 -1.46 9.95
C ALA A 16 -8.82 -1.48 10.30
N TYR A 17 -8.46 -2.33 11.27
CA TYR A 17 -7.08 -2.70 11.52
C TYR A 17 -6.89 -4.14 11.05
N ALA A 18 -5.80 -4.40 10.35
CA ALA A 18 -5.49 -5.71 9.81
C ALA A 18 -4.04 -6.08 10.05
N ARG A 19 -3.80 -7.38 10.21
CA ARG A 19 -2.49 -7.99 10.20
C ARG A 19 -2.42 -8.98 9.04
N ILE A 20 -1.52 -8.72 8.09
CA ILE A 20 -1.28 -9.56 6.93
C ILE A 20 -0.05 -10.44 7.21
N GLY A 21 -0.16 -11.72 6.88
CA GLY A 21 0.81 -12.74 7.27
C GLY A 21 2.05 -12.78 6.36
N PRO A 22 3.08 -13.55 6.77
CA PRO A 22 4.25 -13.83 5.94
C PRO A 22 3.90 -14.39 4.56
N ASN A 23 4.73 -14.08 3.58
CA ASN A 23 4.64 -14.52 2.18
C ASN A 23 3.39 -14.02 1.41
N GLU A 24 2.51 -13.24 2.03
CA GLU A 24 1.54 -12.43 1.29
C GLU A 24 2.23 -11.18 0.73
N ASP A 25 1.75 -10.67 -0.40
CA ASP A 25 2.26 -9.41 -0.97
C ASP A 25 1.63 -8.21 -0.27
N LEU A 26 2.44 -7.18 -0.02
CA LEU A 26 2.02 -5.93 0.63
C LEU A 26 0.82 -5.27 -0.07
N VAL A 27 0.91 -5.05 -1.40
CA VAL A 27 -0.09 -4.29 -2.15
C VAL A 27 -1.35 -5.12 -2.32
N LEU A 28 -1.19 -6.37 -2.79
CA LEU A 28 -2.33 -7.27 -3.00
C LEU A 28 -3.01 -7.65 -1.68
N GLY A 29 -2.25 -7.73 -0.58
CA GLY A 29 -2.78 -7.96 0.76
C GLY A 29 -3.71 -6.83 1.22
N VAL A 30 -3.34 -5.56 0.98
CA VAL A 30 -4.20 -4.41 1.27
C VAL A 30 -5.47 -4.42 0.42
N GLU A 31 -5.37 -4.75 -0.88
CA GLU A 31 -6.55 -4.90 -1.76
C GLU A 31 -7.50 -5.99 -1.24
N LYS A 32 -6.95 -7.15 -0.89
CA LYS A 32 -7.69 -8.29 -0.33
C LYS A 32 -8.35 -7.95 1.00
N MET A 33 -7.69 -7.15 1.84
CA MET A 33 -8.25 -6.69 3.12
C MET A 33 -9.44 -5.75 2.90
N CYS A 34 -9.30 -4.74 2.03
CA CYS A 34 -10.42 -3.87 1.67
C CYS A 34 -11.61 -4.67 1.11
N LEU A 35 -11.34 -5.67 0.28
CA LEU A 35 -12.39 -6.55 -0.25
C LEU A 35 -13.11 -7.31 0.88
N ALA A 36 -12.36 -7.85 1.85
CA ALA A 36 -12.92 -8.59 2.98
C ALA A 36 -13.81 -7.72 3.89
N GLU A 37 -13.42 -6.47 4.15
CA GLU A 37 -14.21 -5.51 4.95
C GLU A 37 -15.35 -4.84 4.17
N GLY A 38 -15.38 -5.04 2.85
CA GLY A 38 -16.31 -4.38 1.94
C GLY A 38 -16.01 -2.89 1.75
N PHE A 39 -14.76 -2.46 1.88
CA PHE A 39 -14.33 -1.10 1.60
C PHE A 39 -14.12 -0.92 0.09
N ARG A 40 -14.87 0.02 -0.51
CA ARG A 40 -14.74 0.35 -1.94
C ARG A 40 -13.67 1.39 -2.21
N ASN A 41 -13.49 2.31 -1.27
CA ASN A 41 -12.39 3.26 -1.25
C ASN A 41 -11.87 3.33 0.19
N ALA A 42 -10.56 3.44 0.36
CA ALA A 42 -9.97 3.56 1.69
C ALA A 42 -8.64 4.30 1.63
N PHE A 43 -8.30 5.02 2.71
CA PHE A 43 -6.99 5.60 2.93
C PHE A 43 -6.19 4.73 3.91
N VAL A 44 -4.90 4.57 3.64
CA VAL A 44 -3.96 4.05 4.63
C VAL A 44 -3.69 5.16 5.66
N ARG A 45 -3.95 4.86 6.93
CA ARG A 45 -3.73 5.80 8.06
C ARG A 45 -2.45 5.56 8.81
N GLY A 46 -1.93 4.35 8.74
CA GLY A 46 -0.67 3.97 9.33
C GLY A 46 -0.40 2.52 9.02
N ALA A 47 0.88 2.18 8.92
CA ALA A 47 1.29 0.81 8.78
C ALA A 47 2.70 0.61 9.33
N LEU A 48 2.99 -0.63 9.70
CA LEU A 48 4.32 -1.08 10.07
C LEU A 48 4.50 -2.52 9.59
N GLY A 49 5.73 -2.92 9.33
CA GLY A 49 6.00 -4.30 8.95
C GLY A 49 7.32 -4.46 8.25
N SER A 50 7.60 -5.69 7.89
CA SER A 50 8.85 -6.07 7.23
C SER A 50 8.58 -6.89 5.98
N LEU A 51 9.45 -6.72 4.98
CA LEU A 51 9.42 -7.39 3.70
C LEU A 51 10.63 -8.31 3.56
N VAL A 52 10.50 -9.42 2.82
CA VAL A 52 11.64 -10.32 2.56
C VAL A 52 12.66 -9.58 1.71
N ASP A 53 12.19 -8.99 0.61
CA ASP A 53 12.85 -8.03 -0.26
C ASP A 53 11.83 -6.91 -0.55
N ALA A 54 12.29 -5.73 -0.96
CA ALA A 54 11.39 -4.67 -1.42
C ALA A 54 11.63 -4.32 -2.89
N CYS A 55 10.54 -3.97 -3.58
CA CYS A 55 10.56 -3.50 -4.95
C CYS A 55 9.78 -2.19 -5.06
N LEU A 56 10.51 -1.11 -5.33
CA LEU A 56 9.98 0.24 -5.45
C LEU A 56 10.10 0.73 -6.88
N GLY A 57 9.05 1.36 -7.42
CA GLY A 57 9.12 2.05 -8.70
C GLY A 57 9.90 3.37 -8.61
N THR A 58 10.36 3.87 -9.75
CA THR A 58 11.04 5.17 -9.88
C THR A 58 10.25 6.13 -10.76
N LEU A 59 10.61 7.41 -10.73
CA LEU A 59 10.05 8.42 -11.65
C LEU A 59 10.39 8.15 -13.13
N SER A 60 11.45 7.37 -13.40
CA SER A 60 11.80 6.94 -14.76
C SER A 60 10.95 5.77 -15.27
N GLY A 61 10.07 5.21 -14.43
CA GLY A 61 9.30 3.99 -14.76
C GLY A 61 10.11 2.70 -14.62
N GLU A 62 11.29 2.78 -14.03
CA GLU A 62 12.11 1.62 -13.65
C GLU A 62 11.73 1.17 -12.23
N TYR A 63 12.38 0.12 -11.75
CA TYR A 63 12.24 -0.37 -10.40
C TYR A 63 13.60 -0.52 -9.73
N ILE A 64 13.61 -0.32 -8.42
CA ILE A 64 14.74 -0.56 -7.53
C ILE A 64 14.38 -1.76 -6.67
N GLU A 65 15.23 -2.77 -6.71
CA GLU A 65 15.13 -3.93 -5.82
C GLU A 65 16.08 -3.72 -4.63
N ILE A 66 15.53 -3.82 -3.42
CA ILE A 66 16.26 -3.75 -2.16
C ILE A 66 16.28 -5.18 -1.60
N LYS A 67 17.47 -5.78 -1.57
CA LYS A 67 17.66 -7.13 -1.06
C LYS A 67 17.61 -7.14 0.46
N GLY A 68 16.86 -8.08 1.03
CA GLY A 68 16.85 -8.31 2.47
C GLY A 68 17.92 -9.29 2.94
N PRO A 69 17.65 -10.07 4.01
CA PRO A 69 16.33 -10.31 4.60
C PRO A 69 15.84 -9.16 5.50
N ALA A 70 14.51 -9.07 5.68
CA ALA A 70 13.87 -8.15 6.61
C ALA A 70 14.10 -6.65 6.30
N VAL A 71 13.69 -6.25 5.09
CA VAL A 71 13.58 -4.83 4.72
C VAL A 71 12.42 -4.21 5.52
N GLU A 72 12.71 -3.19 6.32
CA GLU A 72 11.72 -2.59 7.24
C GLU A 72 10.93 -1.48 6.55
N ILE A 73 9.60 -1.50 6.70
CA ILE A 73 8.72 -0.41 6.25
C ILE A 73 8.78 0.70 7.30
N VAL A 74 9.41 1.82 6.94
CA VAL A 74 9.55 3.01 7.80
C VAL A 74 8.30 3.89 7.73
N SER A 75 7.73 4.03 6.54
CA SER A 75 6.47 4.74 6.34
C SER A 75 5.71 4.20 5.13
N LEU A 76 4.39 4.31 5.18
CA LEU A 76 3.48 3.92 4.12
C LEU A 76 2.34 4.92 4.04
N ALA A 77 2.03 5.37 2.83
CA ALA A 77 0.87 6.17 2.53
C ALA A 77 0.25 5.68 1.22
N GLY A 78 -1.05 5.89 1.07
CA GLY A 78 -1.73 5.48 -0.15
C GLY A 78 -3.22 5.35 0.06
N GLU A 79 -3.86 4.91 -1.01
CA GLU A 79 -5.29 4.65 -1.04
C GLU A 79 -5.61 3.39 -1.82
N VAL A 80 -6.79 2.85 -1.55
CA VAL A 80 -7.44 1.82 -2.34
C VAL A 80 -8.63 2.45 -3.01
N ARG A 81 -8.82 2.18 -4.30
CA ARG A 81 -9.95 2.68 -5.10
C ARG A 81 -10.61 1.54 -5.84
N SER A 82 -11.93 1.59 -5.97
CA SER A 82 -12.63 0.70 -6.87
C SER A 82 -12.50 1.18 -8.32
N THR A 83 -12.20 0.26 -9.22
CA THR A 83 -12.12 0.51 -10.67
C THR A 83 -13.47 0.31 -11.35
N SER A 84 -13.55 0.67 -12.63
CA SER A 84 -14.76 0.55 -13.46
C SER A 84 -15.26 -0.89 -13.63
N ASP A 85 -14.36 -1.88 -13.55
CA ASP A 85 -14.69 -3.31 -13.57
C ASP A 85 -15.10 -3.87 -12.19
N GLY A 86 -15.15 -3.01 -11.16
CA GLY A 86 -15.50 -3.39 -9.79
C GLY A 86 -14.38 -4.02 -8.98
N SER A 87 -13.18 -4.20 -9.55
CA SER A 87 -12.01 -4.62 -8.79
C SER A 87 -11.50 -3.49 -7.89
N LEU A 88 -10.65 -3.83 -6.92
CA LEU A 88 -9.99 -2.87 -6.05
C LEU A 88 -8.53 -2.76 -6.46
N ARG A 89 -8.02 -1.51 -6.49
CA ARG A 89 -6.62 -1.22 -6.78
C ARG A 89 -6.02 -0.35 -5.70
N ALA A 90 -4.91 -0.80 -5.15
CA ALA A 90 -4.13 -0.05 -4.18
C ALA A 90 -3.01 0.72 -4.89
N ALA A 91 -2.88 2.00 -4.57
CA ALA A 91 -1.74 2.84 -4.95
C ALA A 91 -1.00 3.21 -3.67
N LEU A 92 0.08 2.48 -3.39
CA LEU A 92 0.86 2.60 -2.16
C LEU A 92 2.25 3.14 -2.46
N THR A 93 2.68 4.12 -1.67
CA THR A 93 4.02 4.69 -1.69
C THR A 93 4.57 4.70 -0.28
N GLY A 94 5.87 4.51 -0.14
CA GLY A 94 6.47 4.54 1.19
C GLY A 94 7.96 4.63 1.16
N VAL A 95 8.51 4.44 2.35
CA VAL A 95 9.92 4.46 2.64
C VAL A 95 10.28 3.15 3.31
N VAL A 96 11.36 2.53 2.86
CA VAL A 96 11.92 1.30 3.44
C VAL A 96 13.37 1.49 3.85
N ALA A 97 13.81 0.70 4.84
CA ALA A 97 15.20 0.64 5.25
C ALA A 97 15.74 -0.79 5.08
N ASP A 98 16.94 -0.93 4.52
CA ASP A 98 17.65 -2.21 4.47
C ASP A 98 18.31 -2.55 5.81
N THR A 99 18.98 -3.70 5.88
CA THR A 99 19.65 -4.18 7.11
C THR A 99 20.84 -3.33 7.55
N ASP A 100 21.41 -2.54 6.64
CA ASP A 100 22.51 -1.61 6.92
C ASP A 100 21.99 -0.22 7.33
N GLY A 101 20.67 -0.01 7.30
CA GLY A 101 20.01 1.25 7.62
C GLY A 101 19.97 2.25 6.46
N ASN A 102 20.29 1.84 5.23
CA ASN A 102 20.09 2.69 4.06
C ASN A 102 18.61 2.80 3.73
N VAL A 103 18.18 4.00 3.31
CA VAL A 103 16.76 4.32 3.15
C VAL A 103 16.42 4.56 1.68
N TYR A 104 15.30 3.96 1.24
CA TYR A 104 14.80 4.03 -0.13
C TYR A 104 13.33 4.43 -0.12
N GLY A 105 12.88 5.19 -1.13
CA GLY A 105 11.50 5.67 -1.19
C GLY A 105 10.94 5.62 -2.60
N GLY A 106 9.67 5.23 -2.70
CA GLY A 106 8.97 5.10 -3.98
C GLY A 106 7.64 4.36 -3.87
N PRO A 107 6.88 4.29 -4.98
CA PRO A 107 5.68 3.46 -5.06
C PRO A 107 6.03 1.98 -4.93
N PHE A 108 5.26 1.22 -4.17
CA PHE A 108 5.42 -0.23 -4.07
C PHE A 108 4.90 -0.91 -5.33
N VAL A 109 5.69 -1.82 -5.89
CA VAL A 109 5.28 -2.65 -7.04
C VAL A 109 4.44 -3.83 -6.56
N ALA A 110 3.20 -3.94 -7.05
CA ALA A 110 2.29 -5.01 -6.68
C ALA A 110 2.84 -6.39 -7.05
N GLY A 111 2.72 -7.36 -6.14
CA GLY A 111 3.22 -8.73 -6.32
C GLY A 111 4.74 -8.90 -6.15
N ALA A 112 5.46 -7.84 -5.79
CA ALA A 112 6.93 -7.83 -5.66
C ALA A 112 7.40 -7.38 -4.27
N ASN A 113 6.52 -7.36 -3.27
CA ASN A 113 6.83 -6.96 -1.90
C ASN A 113 6.27 -7.99 -0.90
N PRO A 114 6.85 -9.22 -0.87
CA PRO A 114 6.42 -10.28 0.04
C PRO A 114 6.74 -9.92 1.49
N ILE A 115 5.75 -10.08 2.38
CA ILE A 115 5.89 -9.82 3.82
C ILE A 115 6.82 -10.85 4.46
N CYS A 116 7.77 -10.39 5.27
CA CYS A 116 8.73 -11.22 5.98
C CYS A 116 8.12 -11.85 7.25
N MET A 117 7.65 -11.03 8.19
CA MET A 117 7.09 -11.52 9.47
C MET A 117 5.66 -11.08 9.69
N THR A 118 5.39 -9.79 9.55
CA THR A 118 4.07 -9.21 9.74
C THR A 118 3.99 -7.90 9.00
N PHE A 119 2.79 -7.58 8.55
CA PHE A 119 2.44 -6.26 8.09
C PHE A 119 1.13 -5.86 8.76
N GLU A 120 1.17 -4.82 9.58
CA GLU A 120 0.02 -4.28 10.27
C GLU A 120 -0.39 -2.97 9.60
N VAL A 121 -1.67 -2.81 9.31
CA VAL A 121 -2.18 -1.64 8.59
C VAL A 121 -3.52 -1.20 9.17
N THR A 122 -3.67 0.11 9.30
CA THR A 122 -4.95 0.76 9.60
C THR A 122 -5.49 1.41 8.33
N LEU A 123 -6.69 0.99 7.95
CA LEU A 123 -7.42 1.48 6.78
C LEU A 123 -8.65 2.26 7.26
N GLU A 124 -8.87 3.44 6.70
CA GLU A 124 -10.11 4.20 6.92
C GLU A 124 -10.89 4.29 5.62
N GLU A 125 -12.13 3.82 5.66
CA GLU A 125 -13.05 3.84 4.53
C GLU A 125 -13.32 5.29 4.09
N TRP A 126 -13.32 5.49 2.78
CA TRP A 126 -13.73 6.74 2.16
C TRP A 126 -15.04 6.55 1.41
N LEU A 127 -15.98 7.45 1.70
CA LEU A 127 -17.32 7.47 1.10
C LEU A 127 -17.46 8.73 0.24
N PRO A 128 -17.16 8.68 -1.06
CA PRO A 128 -17.39 9.78 -1.98
C PRO A 128 -18.85 10.24 -1.94
N SER A 129 -19.05 11.56 -1.94
CA SER A 129 -20.36 12.14 -2.22
C SER A 129 -20.69 11.89 -3.69
N THR A 130 -21.81 11.22 -3.95
CA THR A 130 -22.38 11.02 -5.29
C THR A 130 -22.66 12.34 -5.99
#